data_AF-A0A7W1L5Y4-F1
#
_entry.id   AF-A0A7W1L5Y4-F1
#
_cell.length_a   1.000
_cell.length_b   1.000
_cell.length_c   1.000
_cell.angle_alpha   90.00
_cell.angle_beta   90.00
_cell.angle_gamma   90.00
#
_symmetry.space_group_name_H-M   'P 1'
#
loop_
_entity.id
_entity.type
_entity.pdbx_description
1 polymer ?
#
loop_
_entity_poly.entity_id
_entity_poly.type
_entity_poly.pdbx_seq_one_letter_code
_entity_poly.pdbx_strand_id
1 'polypeptide(L)'
;MSPRKAARRSGVPLNDDAMAVLREEKGKHPDRVFTYKGRPLGQVNTRSWRNALKRAGIENFRWHDLRHVWATWHVMGSNLGPAD
;
A
#
# COMPACT_ATOMS: atom_id res chain seq x y z
N MET A 1 -23.33 21.88 -1.06
CA MET A 1 -21.85 22.00 -1.16
C MET A 1 -21.26 21.54 0.16
N SER A 2 -20.84 20.28 0.29
CA SER A 2 -20.26 19.75 1.54
C SER A 2 -18.81 20.20 1.72
N PRO A 3 -18.38 20.58 2.94
CA PRO A 3 -17.03 21.06 3.17
C PRO A 3 -16.02 19.93 2.93
N ARG A 4 -14.96 20.23 2.18
CA ARG A 4 -13.79 19.35 2.01
C ARG A 4 -13.23 19.05 3.40
N LYS A 5 -13.14 17.77 3.75
CA LYS A 5 -12.42 17.28 4.93
C LYS A 5 -11.06 17.99 5.02
N ALA A 6 -10.83 18.69 6.12
CA ALA A 6 -9.50 19.18 6.48
C ALA A 6 -8.51 18.01 6.38
N ALA A 7 -7.40 18.23 5.68
CA ALA A 7 -6.33 17.25 5.52
C ALA A 7 -5.65 17.03 6.88
N ARG A 8 -6.26 16.21 7.73
CA ARG A 8 -5.67 15.73 8.96
C ARG A 8 -4.42 14.95 8.57
N ARG A 9 -3.26 15.41 9.05
CA ARG A 9 -2.00 14.68 8.93
C ARG A 9 -2.16 13.36 9.68
N SER A 10 -2.50 12.32 8.94
CA SER A 10 -2.60 10.96 9.47
C SER A 10 -1.24 10.31 9.33
N GLY A 11 -0.56 10.07 10.45
CA GLY A 11 0.60 9.18 10.47
C GLY A 11 0.10 7.76 10.22
N VAL A 12 0.61 7.11 9.18
CA VAL A 12 0.39 5.68 8.93
C VAL A 12 1.65 4.97 9.40
N PRO A 13 1.57 4.09 10.42
CA PRO A 13 2.73 3.29 10.82
C PRO A 13 3.14 2.40 9.64
N LEU A 14 4.42 2.46 9.29
CA LEU A 14 5.04 1.67 8.23
C LEU A 14 5.83 0.54 8.88
N ASN A 15 5.70 -0.68 8.34
CA ASN A 15 6.53 -1.80 8.75
C ASN A 15 7.91 -1.74 8.07
N ASP A 16 8.82 -2.62 8.50
CA ASP A 16 10.20 -2.66 7.99
C ASP A 16 10.26 -2.91 6.47
N ASP A 17 9.38 -3.77 5.94
CA ASP A 17 9.30 -4.03 4.49
C ASP A 17 8.90 -2.77 3.71
N ALA A 18 7.88 -2.03 4.17
CA ALA A 18 7.49 -0.78 3.54
C ALA A 18 8.61 0.25 3.60
N MET A 19 9.34 0.31 4.72
CA MET A 19 10.49 1.19 4.88
C MET A 19 11.66 0.81 3.95
N ALA A 20 11.91 -0.49 3.76
CA ALA A 20 12.92 -0.98 2.83
C ALA A 20 12.61 -0.53 1.38
N VAL A 21 11.37 -0.73 0.93
CA VAL A 21 10.91 -0.28 -0.39
C VAL A 21 11.07 1.23 -0.57
N LEU A 22 10.68 2.02 0.44
CA LEU A 22 10.83 3.48 0.36
C LEU A 22 12.29 3.92 0.28
N ARG A 23 13.20 3.24 0.97
CA ARG A 23 14.64 3.53 0.91
C ARG A 23 15.21 3.22 -0.47
N GLU A 24 14.81 2.11 -1.08
CA GLU A 24 15.23 1.75 -2.45
C GLU A 24 14.72 2.72 -3.51
N GLU A 25 13.52 3.26 -3.34
CA GLU A 25 12.93 4.21 -4.28
C GLU A 25 13.40 5.66 -4.06
N LYS A 26 13.97 5.96 -2.90
CA LYS A 26 14.45 7.31 -2.56
C LYS A 26 15.55 7.75 -3.53
N GLY A 27 15.36 8.91 -4.15
CA GLY A 27 16.35 9.52 -5.06
C GLY A 27 16.20 9.11 -6.54
N LYS A 28 15.33 8.14 -6.87
CA LYS A 28 15.07 7.77 -8.27
C LYS A 28 14.28 8.83 -9.06
N HIS A 29 13.57 9.71 -8.37
CA HIS A 29 12.85 10.84 -8.96
C HIS A 29 12.88 12.03 -7.98
N PRO A 30 13.00 13.28 -8.47
CA PRO A 30 13.20 14.46 -7.63
C PRO A 30 12.08 14.66 -6.60
N ASP A 31 10.82 14.50 -6.99
CA ASP A 31 9.68 14.85 -6.12
C ASP A 31 8.79 13.68 -5.66
N ARG A 32 8.95 12.48 -6.22
CA ARG A 32 7.99 11.37 -6.01
C ARG A 32 8.70 10.06 -5.77
N VAL A 33 8.26 9.33 -4.76
CA VAL A 33 8.85 8.03 -4.41
C VAL A 33 8.31 6.92 -5.34
N PHE A 34 7.02 6.94 -5.67
CA PHE A 34 6.42 5.93 -6.54
C PHE A 34 6.37 6.38 -8.00
N THR A 35 7.31 5.87 -8.80
CA THR A 35 7.40 6.16 -10.24
C THR A 35 7.58 4.91 -11.07
N TYR A 36 7.20 4.97 -12.35
CA TYR A 36 7.45 3.92 -13.32
C TYR A 36 8.05 4.54 -14.57
N LYS A 37 9.26 4.10 -14.93
CA LYS A 37 10.05 4.70 -16.05
C LYS A 37 10.17 6.22 -15.93
N GLY A 38 10.42 6.73 -14.73
CA GLY A 38 10.58 8.16 -14.44
C GLY A 38 9.27 8.96 -14.49
N ARG A 39 8.12 8.32 -14.73
CA ARG A 39 6.81 8.98 -14.69
C ARG A 39 6.10 8.66 -13.39
N PRO A 40 5.42 9.65 -12.77
CA PRO A 40 4.60 9.40 -11.61
C PRO A 40 3.53 8.32 -11.84
N LEU A 41 3.34 7.43 -10.87
CA LEU A 41 2.20 6.52 -10.90
C LEU A 41 0.90 7.30 -10.65
N GLY A 42 0.02 7.37 -11.66
CA GLY A 42 -1.34 7.92 -11.53
C GLY A 42 -2.38 6.88 -11.13
N GLN A 43 -2.14 5.61 -11.45
CA GLN A 43 -3.04 4.49 -11.15
C GLN A 43 -2.23 3.26 -10.79
N VAL A 44 -2.63 2.58 -9.72
CA VAL A 44 -1.94 1.40 -9.15
C VAL A 44 -2.51 0.07 -9.67
N ASN A 45 -3.78 0.06 -10.07
CA ASN A 45 -4.45 -1.11 -10.67
C ASN A 45 -4.08 -1.29 -12.16
N THR A 46 -2.79 -1.47 -12.44
CA THR A 46 -2.25 -1.56 -13.81
C THR A 46 -2.05 -3.02 -14.24
N ARG A 47 -1.59 -3.23 -15.48
CA ARG A 47 -1.20 -4.56 -15.97
C ARG A 47 -0.09 -5.18 -15.10
N SER A 48 0.80 -4.38 -14.54
CA SER A 48 1.84 -4.83 -13.62
C SER A 48 1.26 -5.46 -12.35
N TRP A 49 0.19 -4.88 -11.81
CA TRP A 49 -0.54 -5.44 -10.67
C TRP A 49 -1.16 -6.80 -11.01
N ARG A 50 -1.86 -6.90 -12.15
CA ARG A 50 -2.44 -8.19 -12.59
C ARG A 50 -1.36 -9.24 -12.86
N ASN A 51 -0.21 -8.85 -13.39
CA ASN A 51 0.91 -9.77 -13.59
C ASN A 51 1.50 -10.24 -12.25
N ALA A 52 1.56 -9.37 -11.24
CA ALA A 52 1.99 -9.76 -9.89
C ALA A 52 1.03 -10.79 -9.28
N LEU A 53 -0.29 -10.58 -9.39
CA LEU A 53 -1.30 -11.56 -8.94
C LEU A 53 -1.13 -12.91 -9.64
N LYS A 54 -0.92 -12.91 -10.96
CA LYS A 54 -0.63 -14.15 -11.71
C LYS A 54 0.62 -14.86 -11.22
N ARG A 55 1.71 -14.12 -10.98
CA ARG A 55 2.95 -14.69 -10.44
C ARG A 55 2.78 -15.27 -9.03
N ALA A 56 1.88 -14.69 -8.25
CA ALA A 56 1.54 -15.16 -6.90
C ALA A 56 0.47 -16.26 -6.90
N GLY A 57 -0.10 -16.64 -8.06
CA GLY A 57 -1.19 -17.62 -8.14
C GLY A 57 -2.52 -17.15 -7.55
N ILE A 58 -2.74 -15.83 -7.45
CA ILE A 58 -3.94 -15.26 -6.84
C ILE A 58 -4.96 -14.93 -7.94
N GLU A 59 -6.17 -15.47 -7.81
CA GLU A 59 -7.30 -15.24 -8.71
C GLU A 59 -8.39 -14.39 -8.07
N ASN A 60 -9.22 -13.71 -8.88
CA ASN A 60 -10.37 -12.90 -8.46
C ASN A 60 -10.09 -11.80 -7.41
N PHE A 61 -8.85 -11.34 -7.31
CA PHE A 61 -8.44 -10.35 -6.32
C PHE A 61 -8.35 -8.93 -6.91
N ARG A 62 -9.07 -7.99 -6.31
CA ARG A 62 -9.12 -6.58 -6.74
C ARG A 62 -8.19 -5.74 -5.87
N TRP A 63 -7.80 -4.58 -6.39
CA TRP A 63 -6.98 -3.64 -5.64
C TRP A 63 -7.61 -3.20 -4.31
N HIS A 64 -8.95 -3.07 -4.25
CA HIS A 64 -9.65 -2.71 -3.01
C HIS A 64 -9.55 -3.79 -1.93
N ASP A 65 -9.38 -5.06 -2.33
CA ASP A 65 -9.29 -6.18 -1.40
C ASP A 65 -7.98 -6.11 -0.59
N LEU A 66 -6.90 -5.51 -1.11
CA LEU A 66 -5.70 -5.21 -0.32
C LEU A 66 -6.00 -4.37 0.91
N ARG A 67 -6.83 -3.33 0.75
CA ARG A 67 -7.17 -2.43 1.85
C ARG A 67 -8.07 -3.13 2.86
N HIS A 68 -8.97 -3.99 2.38
CA HIS A 68 -9.81 -4.81 3.26
C HIS A 68 -8.98 -5.83 4.05
N VAL A 69 -8.10 -6.57 3.37
CA VAL A 69 -7.18 -7.51 4.02
C VAL A 69 -6.33 -6.78 5.05
N TRP A 70 -5.64 -5.70 4.69
CA TRP A 70 -4.82 -4.96 5.65
C TRP A 70 -5.62 -4.47 6.87
N ALA A 71 -6.83 -3.95 6.67
CA ALA A 71 -7.69 -3.54 7.78
C ALA A 71 -8.10 -4.72 8.68
N THR A 72 -8.43 -5.88 8.10
CA THR A 72 -8.74 -7.10 8.86
C THR A 72 -7.52 -7.57 9.65
N TRP A 73 -6.33 -7.60 9.05
CA TRP A 73 -5.08 -7.97 9.74
C TRP A 73 -4.73 -6.99 10.86
N HIS A 74 -4.97 -5.69 10.66
CA HIS A 74 -4.73 -4.68 11.70
C HIS A 74 -5.64 -4.88 12.92
N VAL A 75 -6.91 -5.26 12.72
CA VAL A 75 -7.86 -5.56 13.80
C VAL A 75 -7.57 -6.91 14.47
N MET A 76 -7.10 -7.90 13.71
CA MET A 76 -6.76 -9.23 14.26
C MET A 76 -5.42 -9.23 15.02
N GLY A 77 -4.43 -8.44 14.57
CA GLY A 77 -3.14 -8.28 15.25
C GLY A 77 -3.24 -7.58 16.62
N SER A 78 -4.35 -6.90 16.91
CA SER A 78 -4.64 -6.33 18.24
C SER A 78 -5.19 -7.33 19.27
N ASN A 79 -5.35 -8.63 18.94
CA ASN A 79 -5.93 -9.62 19.87
C ASN A 79 -5.04 -10.85 20.15
N LEU A 80 -3.72 -10.74 20.05
CA LEU A 80 -2.83 -11.73 20.66
C LEU A 80 -2.24 -11.15 21.94
N GLY A 81 -3.07 -11.09 22.98
CA GLY A 81 -2.55 -11.27 24.34
C GLY A 81 -1.99 -12.70 24.44
N PRO A 82 -0.89 -12.92 25.16
CA PRO A 82 -0.31 -14.24 25.28
C PRO A 82 -1.36 -15.16 25.90
N ALA A 83 -1.82 -16.13 25.13
CA ALA A 83 -2.10 -17.43 25.69
C ALA A 83 -0.73 -18.02 26.03
N ASP A 84 -0.64 -18.56 27.25
CA ASP A 84 0.48 -19.27 27.88
C ASP A 84 1.37 -18.41 28.79
#